data_AF-A0A521LG63-F1
#
_entry.id   AF-A0A521LG63-F1
#
_cell.length_a   1.000
_cell.length_b   1.000
_cell.length_c   1.000
_cell.angle_alpha   90.00
_cell.angle_beta   90.00
_cell.angle_gamma   90.00
#
_symmetry.space_group_name_H-M   'P 1'
#
loop_
_entity.id
_entity.type
_entity.pdbx_description
1 polymer ?
#
loop_
_entity_poly.entity_id
_entity_poly.type
_entity_poly.pdbx_seq_one_letter_code
_entity_poly.pdbx_strand_id
1 'polypeptide(L)' 'MHHCIYLHAFQTGSELRAGLARWVGYCNADQPHSALGGRTPDEAYHTIEPTPLPARAPATASIKLAA' A
#
# COMPACT_ATOMS: atom_id res chain seq x y z
N MET A 1 -0.85 -9.23 -11.46
CA MET A 1 -0.50 -7.89 -11.97
C MET A 1 0.53 -7.30 -11.03
N HIS A 2 1.63 -6.74 -11.54
CA HIS A 2 2.67 -6.09 -10.72
C HIS A 2 2.71 -4.60 -11.06
N HIS A 3 2.79 -3.76 -10.03
CA HIS A 3 2.83 -2.31 -10.14
C HIS A 3 4.14 -1.83 -9.56
N CYS A 4 4.90 -1.05 -10.32
CA CYS A 4 6.17 -0.48 -9.91
C CYS A 4 6.13 1.03 -10.06
N ILE A 5 6.77 1.74 -9.14
CA ILE A 5 6.99 3.18 -9.21
C ILE A 5 8.49 3.44 -9.20
N TYR A 6 8.97 4.36 -10.04
CA TYR A 6 10.38 4.73 -10.09
C TYR A 6 10.65 5.89 -9.12
N LEU A 7 11.36 5.62 -8.02
CA LEU A 7 11.56 6.59 -6.95
C LEU A 7 12.43 7.79 -7.36
N HIS A 8 13.40 7.60 -8.25
CA HIS A 8 14.28 8.69 -8.70
C HIS A 8 13.62 9.59 -9.76
N ALA A 9 12.34 9.37 -10.11
CA ALA A 9 11.56 10.33 -10.86
C ALA A 9 11.26 11.61 -10.06
N PHE A 10 11.37 11.55 -8.73
CA PHE A 10 11.00 12.64 -7.84
C PHE A 10 12.26 13.36 -7.34
N GLN A 11 12.24 14.69 -7.41
CA GLN A 11 13.36 15.55 -7.03
C GLN A 11 13.44 15.75 -5.52
N THR A 12 12.30 15.69 -4.82
CA THR A 12 12.24 15.90 -3.37
C THR A 12 11.43 14.82 -2.67
N GLY A 13 11.69 14.63 -1.37
CA GLY A 13 10.90 13.70 -0.55
C GLY A 13 9.42 14.09 -0.44
N SER A 14 9.09 15.38 -0.52
CA SER A 14 7.69 15.83 -0.50
C SER A 14 6.97 15.50 -1.81
N GLU A 15 7.66 15.62 -2.93
CA GLU A 15 7.15 15.22 -4.24
C GLU A 15 6.94 13.69 -4.30
N LEU A 16 7.90 12.92 -3.81
CA LEU A 16 7.78 11.46 -3.69
C LEU A 16 6.57 11.08 -2.83
N ARG A 17 6.38 11.72 -1.66
CA ARG A 17 5.23 11.44 -0.80
C ARG A 17 3.89 11.72 -1.50
N ALA A 18 3.78 12.86 -2.19
CA ALA A 18 2.57 13.20 -2.93
C ALA A 18 2.33 12.26 -4.13
N GLY A 19 3.39 11.88 -4.84
CA GLY A 19 3.34 10.92 -5.94
C GLY A 19 2.92 9.53 -5.46
N LEU A 20 3.51 9.06 -4.36
CA LEU A 20 3.19 7.77 -3.76
C LEU A 20 1.73 7.73 -3.27
N ALA A 21 1.24 8.78 -2.61
CA ALA A 21 -0.14 8.85 -2.16
C ALA A 21 -1.13 8.70 -3.33
N ARG A 22 -0.88 9.39 -4.45
CA ARG A 22 -1.67 9.25 -5.68
C ARG A 22 -1.58 7.84 -6.27
N TRP A 23 -0.38 7.29 -6.36
CA TRP A 23 -0.16 5.97 -6.94
C TRP A 23 -0.83 4.85 -6.14
N VAL A 24 -0.72 4.90 -4.81
CA VAL A 24 -1.41 3.97 -3.91
C VAL A 24 -2.92 4.09 -4.07
N GLY A 25 -3.45 5.32 -4.13
CA GLY A 25 -4.88 5.55 -4.36
C GLY A 25 -5.37 4.91 -5.66
N TYR A 26 -4.67 5.15 -6.78
CA TYR A 26 -4.99 4.56 -8.08
C TYR A 26 -4.96 3.01 -8.05
N CYS A 27 -3.91 2.43 -7.47
CA CYS A 27 -3.79 0.97 -7.36
C CYS A 27 -4.94 0.36 -6.54
N ASN A 28 -5.43 1.07 -5.52
CA ASN A 28 -6.48 0.57 -4.64
C ASN A 28 -7.89 0.78 -5.20
N ALA A 29 -8.15 1.89 -5.89
CA ALA A 29 -9.48 2.29 -6.32
C ALA A 29 -9.81 1.82 -7.74
N ASP A 30 -8.86 1.92 -8.68
CA ASP A 30 -9.15 1.85 -10.11
C ASP A 30 -8.66 0.54 -10.76
N GLN A 31 -7.82 -0.22 -10.06
CA GLN A 31 -7.16 -1.38 -10.65
C GLN A 31 -7.85 -2.70 -10.28
N PRO A 32 -8.49 -3.38 -11.25
CA PRO A 32 -9.06 -4.70 -11.02
C PRO A 32 -7.95 -5.75 -10.87
N HIS A 33 -7.95 -6.45 -9.73
CA HIS A 33 -6.95 -7.47 -9.43
C HIS A 33 -7.50 -8.86 -9.76
N SER A 34 -6.78 -9.65 -10.56
CA SER A 34 -7.19 -11.03 -10.90
C SER A 34 -7.33 -11.91 -9.66
N ALA A 35 -6.50 -11.69 -8.63
CA ALA A 35 -6.60 -12.39 -7.34
C ALA A 35 -7.87 -12.03 -6.55
N LEU A 36 -8.49 -10.88 -6.83
CA LEU A 36 -9.72 -10.41 -6.21
C LEU A 36 -10.96 -10.70 -7.06
N GLY A 37 -10.82 -11.53 -8.11
CA GLY A 37 -11.90 -11.85 -9.04
C GLY A 37 -12.27 -10.66 -9.93
N GLY A 38 -11.31 -9.79 -10.25
CA GLY A 38 -11.54 -8.60 -11.07
C GLY A 38 -12.07 -7.39 -10.29
N ARG A 39 -12.18 -7.48 -8.96
CA ARG A 39 -12.48 -6.34 -8.09
C ARG A 39 -11.23 -5.54 -7.73
N THR A 40 -11.43 -4.31 -7.33
CA THR A 40 -10.35 -3.49 -6.76
C THR A 40 -10.17 -3.79 -5.26
N PRO A 41 -9.00 -3.50 -4.68
CA PRO A 41 -8.78 -3.65 -3.25
C PRO A 41 -9.81 -2.89 -2.42
N ASP A 42 -10.19 -1.68 -2.86
CA ASP A 42 -11.22 -0.88 -2.17
C ASP A 42 -12.56 -1.62 -2.12
N GLU A 43 -13.00 -2.17 -3.24
CA GLU A 43 -14.24 -2.95 -3.31
C GLU A 43 -14.19 -4.23 -2.45
N ALA A 44 -13.02 -4.89 -2.42
CA ALA A 44 -12.84 -6.17 -1.74
C ALA A 44 -12.72 -6.04 -0.21
N TYR A 45 -12.10 -4.96 0.28
CA TYR A 45 -11.75 -4.81 1.70
C TYR A 45 -12.53 -3.73 2.44
N HIS A 46 -13.01 -2.67 1.77
CA HIS A 46 -13.72 -1.59 2.45
C HIS A 46 -15.23 -1.85 2.63
N THR A 47 -15.75 -2.98 2.16
CA THR A 47 -17.13 -3.45 2.39
C THR A 47 -17.29 -4.31 3.64
N ILE A 48 -16.21 -4.61 4.35
CA ILE A 48 -16.21 -5.46 5.54
C ILE A 48 -16.06 -4.54 6.76
N GLU A 49 -17.10 -4.47 7.61
CA GLU A 49 -17.01 -3.93 8.98
C GLU A 49 -15.69 -4.40 9.62
N PRO A 50 -14.90 -3.52 10.24
CA PRO A 50 -13.57 -3.86 10.71
C PRO A 50 -13.67 -5.05 11.67
N THR A 51 -13.30 -6.22 11.17
CA THR A 51 -13.06 -7.37 12.03
C THR A 51 -11.98 -6.90 12.99
N PRO A 52 -12.21 -6.93 14.32
CA PRO A 52 -11.23 -6.45 15.27
C PRO A 52 -9.92 -7.19 14.99
N LEU A 53 -8.91 -6.45 14.55
CA LEU A 53 -7.58 -7.03 14.36
C LEU A 53 -7.18 -7.57 15.73
N PRO A 54 -6.87 -8.87 15.89
CA PRO A 54 -6.35 -9.36 17.15
C PRO A 54 -5.13 -8.50 17.48
N ALA A 55 -5.13 -7.90 18.67
CA ALA A 55 -4.16 -6.90 19.08
C ALA A 55 -2.75 -7.38 18.68
N ARG A 56 -2.13 -6.69 17.73
CA ARG A 56 -0.80 -7.03 17.27
C ARG A 56 0.14 -6.75 18.44
N ALA A 57 0.61 -7.80 19.10
CA ALA A 57 1.67 -7.68 20.10
C ALA A 57 2.83 -6.88 19.47
N PRO A 58 3.46 -5.95 20.20
CA PRO A 58 4.48 -5.08 19.64
C PRO A 58 5.63 -5.94 19.13
N ALA A 59 5.79 -6.01 17.81
CA ALA A 59 6.98 -6.58 17.21
C ALA A 59 8.10 -5.56 17.41
N THR A 60 8.93 -5.77 18.44
CA THR A 60 10.22 -5.08 18.55
C THR A 60 11.08 -5.51 17.37
N ALA A 61 11.02 -4.75 16.28
CA ALA A 61 11.90 -4.91 15.14
C ALA A 61 13.25 -4.27 15.50
N SER A 62 14.20 -5.09 15.95
CA SER A 62 15.60 -4.68 16.03
C SER A 62 16.15 -4.54 14.61
N ILE A 63 16.16 -3.30 14.09
CA ILE A 63 16.92 -2.96 12.89
C ILE A 63 18.40 -2.99 13.29
N LYS A 64 19.11 -4.06 12.93
CA LYS A 64 20.56 -4.10 13.02
C LYS A 64 21.12 -3.41 11.78
N LEU A 65 21.46 -2.13 11.93
CA LEU A 65 22.23 -1.39 10.94
C LEU A 65 23.69 -1.88 11.03
N ALA A 66 24.15 -2.62 10.03
CA ALA A 66 25.57 -2.94 9.90
C ALA A 66 26.27 -1.74 9.25
N ALA A 67 27.36 -1.29 9.87
CA ALA A 67 28.26 -0.25 9.40
C ALA A 67 29.27 -0.80 8.38
#